data_AF-A0A4S3KMI9-F1
#
_entry.id   AF-A0A4S3KMI9-F1
#
_cell.length_a   1.000
_cell.length_b   1.000
_cell.length_c   1.000
_cell.angle_alpha   90.00
_cell.angle_beta   90.00
_cell.angle_gamma   90.00
#
_symmetry.space_group_name_H-M   'P 1'
#
loop_
_entity.id
_entity.type
_entity.pdbx_description
1 polymer ?
#
loop_
_entity_poly.entity_id
_entity_poly.type
_entity_poly.pdbx_seq_one_letter_code
_entity_poly.pdbx_strand_id
1 'polypeptide(L)'
;MFVFTRRAMQQMLDDIAPWMPEKPLRELLGRLNTARTNRLPQMWELVWLSALGAVLPVEHERALPNGKPDLWFSVSAGDVLVPVIADITTLSDTALHKANPFERLTEAVHHQARKAGIHGGGFHVAVSHLEADASGTKKVKLLIPTGTAFEQLNKRFLEPFVRRVATAPTAPHMLEVDEPDAKFTVEYKGPSQYSGGSHRAYDGVLSLENNVLFNRLTSKTRQLRGAPAGAVRMLVVCDGDCALMHRDHLLEGFSAQQVAEHFLRGSQTIDLVLLVSVFEENVSSFARRGQRCVQCSLVAAPSGRPAHLTSGVVEAVRRVFEDAVKKLPEPRMMPNNALRRNLDSEWSASMEGGFEAAGDRIRVSARAVLELLAGAMTYERFADVHGWTEGRFDVFRSRLASGQLFRSARIECLGPGHDDDWLELEFGPPDPAISAFRLPRRWDEPDIR
;
A
#
# COMPACT_ATOMS: atom_id res chain seq x y z
N MET A 1 2.92 -5.79 3.41
CA MET A 1 3.98 -4.98 2.76
C MET A 1 3.75 -3.51 3.11
N PHE A 2 4.73 -2.64 2.93
CA PHE A 2 4.69 -1.25 3.41
C PHE A 2 4.65 -0.24 2.26
N VAL A 3 4.35 1.02 2.55
CA VAL A 3 4.47 2.12 1.57
C VAL A 3 5.92 2.26 1.10
N PHE A 4 6.86 2.14 2.04
CA PHE A 4 8.31 2.17 1.81
C PHE A 4 8.88 0.75 1.76
N THR A 5 10.06 0.58 1.16
CA THR A 5 10.76 -0.71 1.15
C THR A 5 11.22 -1.11 2.54
N ARG A 6 11.33 -2.42 2.78
CA ARG A 6 11.90 -2.92 4.03
C ARG A 6 13.35 -2.53 4.23
N ARG A 7 14.16 -2.47 3.16
CA ARG A 7 15.54 -1.96 3.27
C ARG A 7 15.58 -0.51 3.75
N ALA A 8 14.71 0.36 3.20
CA ALA A 8 14.63 1.74 3.67
C ALA A 8 14.11 1.84 5.12
N MET A 9 13.11 1.03 5.48
CA MET A 9 12.64 0.99 6.87
C MET A 9 13.68 0.44 7.84
N GLN A 10 14.52 -0.52 7.42
CA GLN A 10 15.64 -0.98 8.23
C GLN A 10 16.65 0.14 8.46
N GLN A 11 16.99 0.91 7.41
CA GLN A 11 17.83 2.09 7.56
C GLN A 11 17.23 3.10 8.55
N MET A 12 15.92 3.38 8.47
CA MET A 12 15.24 4.25 9.43
C MET A 12 15.33 3.72 10.87
N LEU A 13 15.19 2.41 11.06
CA LEU A 13 15.34 1.78 12.38
C LEU A 13 16.78 1.96 12.91
N ASP A 14 17.77 1.77 12.05
CA ASP A 14 19.18 1.95 12.37
C ASP A 14 19.47 3.43 12.70
N ASP A 15 18.81 4.37 12.03
CA ASP A 15 18.97 5.81 12.25
C ASP A 15 18.36 6.29 13.59
N ILE A 16 17.27 5.66 14.05
CA ILE A 16 16.65 6.01 15.34
C ILE A 16 17.23 5.25 16.53
N ALA A 17 17.85 4.09 16.29
CA ALA A 17 18.40 3.23 17.34
C ALA A 17 19.37 3.93 18.32
N PRO A 18 20.23 4.89 17.92
CA PRO A 18 21.15 5.54 18.84
C PRO A 18 20.49 6.40 19.93
N TRP A 19 19.27 6.87 19.71
CA TRP A 19 18.58 7.79 20.62
C TRP A 19 17.22 7.30 21.11
N MET A 20 16.62 6.29 20.47
CA MET A 20 15.37 5.68 20.92
C MET A 20 15.59 4.71 22.08
N PRO A 21 14.78 4.76 23.16
CA PRO A 21 14.89 3.79 24.24
C PRO A 21 14.64 2.35 23.76
N GLU A 22 15.40 1.40 24.30
CA GLU A 22 15.43 0.00 23.84
C GLU A 22 14.05 -0.67 23.84
N LYS A 23 13.26 -0.47 24.91
CA LYS A 23 11.94 -1.11 25.05
C LYS A 23 10.95 -0.65 23.95
N PRO A 24 10.68 0.67 23.78
CA PRO A 24 9.91 1.19 22.65
C PRO A 24 10.41 0.71 21.28
N LEU A 25 11.73 0.70 21.05
CA LEU A 25 12.31 0.23 19.79
C LEU A 25 11.99 -1.26 19.53
N ARG A 26 12.13 -2.12 20.56
CA ARG A 26 11.75 -3.54 20.46
C ARG A 26 10.27 -3.75 20.22
N GLU A 27 9.41 -2.95 20.86
CA GLU A 27 7.96 -2.99 20.64
C GLU A 27 7.59 -2.58 19.21
N LEU A 28 8.20 -1.51 18.71
CA LEU A 28 8.04 -1.05 17.32
C LEU A 28 8.47 -2.15 16.33
N LEU A 29 9.65 -2.74 16.50
CA LEU A 29 10.16 -3.85 15.71
C LEU A 29 9.22 -5.06 15.73
N GLY A 30 8.75 -5.46 16.92
CA GLY A 30 7.83 -6.59 17.08
C GLY A 30 6.53 -6.39 16.29
N ARG A 31 5.95 -5.19 16.35
CA ARG A 31 4.73 -4.85 15.59
C ARG A 31 4.97 -4.77 14.08
N LEU A 32 6.12 -4.25 13.64
CA LEU A 32 6.49 -4.21 12.21
C LEU A 32 6.68 -5.60 11.61
N ASN A 33 7.12 -6.57 12.42
CA ASN A 33 7.31 -7.96 12.01
C ASN A 33 6.07 -8.85 12.18
N THR A 34 5.01 -8.37 12.84
CA THR A 34 3.78 -9.14 13.01
C THR A 34 2.82 -8.90 11.83
N ALA A 35 2.53 -9.95 11.05
CA ALA A 35 1.58 -9.87 9.94
C ALA A 35 0.15 -9.53 10.42
N ARG A 36 -0.68 -8.96 9.54
CA ARG A 36 -2.13 -8.74 9.71
C ARG A 36 -2.59 -7.77 10.80
N THR A 37 -1.75 -7.39 11.77
CA THR A 37 -2.16 -6.44 12.82
C THR A 37 -1.29 -5.20 12.82
N ASN A 38 -1.97 -4.07 12.66
CA ASN A 38 -1.44 -2.73 12.68
C ASN A 38 -0.38 -2.49 11.59
N ARG A 39 0.87 -2.98 11.54
CA ARG A 39 1.89 -2.67 10.50
C ARG A 39 1.95 -1.22 9.93
N LEU A 40 0.99 -0.76 9.10
CA LEU A 40 0.94 0.61 8.55
C LEU A 40 1.03 1.73 9.61
N PRO A 41 0.30 1.73 10.74
CA PRO A 41 0.48 2.78 11.74
C PRO A 41 1.88 2.83 12.31
N GLN A 42 2.48 1.67 12.60
CA GLN A 42 3.86 1.59 13.08
C GLN A 42 4.89 1.97 12.01
N MET A 43 4.60 1.70 10.74
CA MET A 43 5.41 2.22 9.64
C MET A 43 5.36 3.75 9.65
N TRP A 44 4.18 4.36 9.74
CA TRP A 44 4.06 5.81 9.83
C TRP A 44 4.74 6.41 11.07
N GLU A 45 4.66 5.72 12.21
CA GLU A 45 5.37 6.11 13.43
C GLU A 45 6.89 6.10 13.21
N LEU A 46 7.45 4.99 12.71
CA LEU A 46 8.86 4.88 12.35
C LEU A 46 9.32 5.97 11.37
N VAL A 47 8.53 6.17 10.32
CA VAL A 47 8.79 7.13 9.24
C VAL A 47 8.92 8.54 9.80
N TRP A 48 8.00 8.97 10.66
CA TRP A 48 8.04 10.31 11.24
C TRP A 48 9.11 10.45 12.33
N LEU A 49 9.37 9.41 13.12
CA LEU A 49 10.46 9.42 14.09
C LEU A 49 11.82 9.59 13.43
N SER A 50 12.09 8.79 12.38
CA SER A 50 13.34 8.88 11.62
C SER A 50 13.47 10.23 10.91
N ALA A 51 12.41 10.68 10.22
CA ALA A 51 12.44 11.91 9.45
C ALA A 51 12.64 13.16 10.32
N LEU A 52 11.91 13.27 11.42
CA LEU A 52 12.04 14.40 12.35
C LEU A 52 13.35 14.33 13.13
N GLY A 53 13.77 13.13 13.56
CA GLY A 53 15.04 12.92 14.25
C GLY A 53 16.27 13.31 13.41
N ALA A 54 16.16 13.23 12.08
CA ALA A 54 17.20 13.70 11.15
C ALA A 54 17.24 15.23 10.97
N VAL A 55 16.23 15.95 11.46
CA VAL A 55 16.12 17.42 11.34
C VAL A 55 16.39 18.09 12.69
N LEU A 56 15.90 17.51 13.78
CA LEU A 56 15.99 18.08 15.12
C LEU A 56 15.93 16.99 16.21
N PRO A 57 16.31 17.30 17.47
CA PRO A 57 16.14 16.37 18.58
C PRO A 57 14.67 16.07 18.85
N VAL A 58 14.31 14.78 18.86
CA VAL A 58 12.96 14.28 19.17
C VAL A 58 13.03 13.38 20.40
N GLU A 59 12.11 13.57 21.33
CA GLU A 59 11.83 12.61 22.40
C GLU A 59 10.60 11.78 22.02
N HIS A 60 10.73 10.44 22.02
CA HIS A 60 9.62 9.52 21.77
C HIS A 60 8.91 9.15 23.06
N GLU A 61 7.58 9.15 23.02
CA GLU A 61 6.76 8.62 24.12
C GLU A 61 7.06 9.27 25.50
N ARG A 62 7.26 10.59 25.54
CA ARG A 62 7.41 11.29 26.83
C ARG A 62 6.08 11.30 27.58
N ALA A 63 6.06 10.80 28.82
CA ALA A 63 4.83 10.68 29.60
C ALA A 63 4.21 12.06 29.94
N LEU A 64 2.88 12.14 29.77
CA LEU A 64 2.01 13.22 30.23
C LEU A 64 1.01 12.67 31.27
N PRO A 65 0.37 13.52 32.10
CA PRO A 65 -0.65 13.09 33.04
C PRO A 65 -1.80 12.27 32.42
N ASN A 66 -2.11 12.50 31.14
CA ASN A 66 -3.27 11.92 30.44
C ASN A 66 -2.90 11.02 29.25
N GLY A 67 -1.62 10.72 29.04
CA GLY A 67 -1.18 9.97 27.87
C GLY A 67 0.32 9.91 27.67
N LYS A 68 0.74 9.31 26.57
CA LYS A 68 2.14 9.16 26.17
C LYS A 68 2.20 9.50 24.67
N PRO A 69 2.29 10.79 24.30
CA PRO A 69 2.35 11.21 22.90
C PRO A 69 3.57 10.63 22.20
N ASP A 70 3.43 10.31 20.91
CA ASP A 70 4.50 9.70 20.13
C ASP A 70 5.70 10.64 19.92
N LEU A 71 5.46 11.95 19.81
CA LEU A 71 6.48 12.93 19.46
C LEU A 71 6.51 14.10 20.45
N TRP A 72 7.71 14.46 20.86
CA TRP A 72 8.00 15.70 21.57
C TRP A 72 9.25 16.35 21.01
N PHE A 73 9.12 17.59 20.56
CA PHE A 73 10.24 18.38 20.05
C PHE A 73 10.02 19.86 20.30
N SER A 74 10.96 20.70 19.88
CA SER A 74 10.83 22.15 20.00
C SER A 74 11.15 22.84 18.68
N VAL A 75 10.42 23.91 18.38
CA VAL A 75 10.66 24.77 17.21
C VAL A 75 11.09 26.15 17.64
N SER A 76 11.95 26.80 16.85
CA SER A 76 12.36 28.17 17.09
C SER A 76 11.45 29.15 16.34
N ALA A 77 10.82 30.06 17.07
CA ALA A 77 10.01 31.15 16.52
C ALA A 77 10.61 32.48 16.97
N GLY A 78 11.59 32.99 16.22
CA GLY A 78 12.42 34.12 16.64
C GLY A 78 13.39 33.69 17.74
N ASP A 79 13.39 34.39 18.87
CA ASP A 79 14.25 34.07 20.03
C ASP A 79 13.57 33.12 21.04
N VAL A 80 12.36 32.63 20.72
CA VAL A 80 11.58 31.77 21.62
C VAL A 80 11.58 30.34 21.10
N LEU A 81 11.97 29.41 21.98
CA LEU A 81 11.84 27.98 21.75
C LEU A 81 10.46 27.51 22.23
N VAL A 82 9.65 26.99 21.30
CA VAL A 82 8.27 26.57 21.57
C VAL A 82 8.18 25.04 21.50
N PRO A 83 7.76 24.36 22.59
CA PRO A 83 7.54 22.92 22.58
C PRO A 83 6.37 22.55 21.67
N VAL A 84 6.54 21.48 20.88
CA VAL A 84 5.51 20.85 20.06
C VAL A 84 5.35 19.42 20.54
N ILE A 85 4.11 19.05 20.86
CA ILE A 85 3.75 17.73 21.35
C ILE A 85 2.75 17.16 20.37
N ALA A 86 3.12 16.06 19.74
CA ALA A 86 2.32 15.46 18.70
C ALA A 86 2.05 13.98 18.94
N ASP A 87 0.90 13.54 18.45
CA ASP A 87 0.50 12.14 18.46
C ASP A 87 0.19 11.73 17.01
N ILE A 88 0.72 10.57 16.61
CA ILE A 88 0.60 10.02 15.27
C ILE A 88 -0.59 9.07 15.26
N THR A 89 -1.44 9.23 14.25
CA THR A 89 -2.56 8.32 14.02
C THR A 89 -2.67 8.00 12.55
N THR A 90 -3.16 6.81 12.26
CA THR A 90 -3.44 6.38 10.89
C THR A 90 -4.93 6.21 10.68
N LEU A 91 -5.44 6.73 9.56
CA LEU A 91 -6.83 6.57 9.14
C LEU A 91 -6.97 5.40 8.18
N SER A 92 -8.07 4.67 8.30
CA SER A 92 -8.39 3.56 7.41
C SER A 92 -9.90 3.36 7.34
N ASP A 93 -10.39 3.01 6.16
CA ASP A 93 -11.78 2.66 5.93
C ASP A 93 -12.09 1.17 6.19
N THR A 94 -11.14 0.42 6.78
CA THR A 94 -11.31 -1.02 7.13
C THR A 94 -12.65 -1.32 7.83
N ALA A 95 -13.11 -0.46 8.75
CA ALA A 95 -14.40 -0.66 9.42
C ALA A 95 -15.59 -0.46 8.47
N LEU A 96 -15.51 0.50 7.55
CA LEU A 96 -16.52 0.74 6.51
C LEU A 96 -16.54 -0.41 5.50
N HIS A 97 -15.38 -0.90 5.05
CA HIS A 97 -15.28 -2.07 4.16
C HIS A 97 -15.84 -3.34 4.82
N LYS A 98 -15.62 -3.54 6.12
CA LYS A 98 -16.24 -4.65 6.88
C LYS A 98 -17.76 -4.55 6.93
N ALA A 99 -18.31 -3.34 7.01
CA ALA A 99 -19.74 -3.09 7.00
C ALA A 99 -20.36 -3.17 5.59
N ASN A 100 -19.55 -3.00 4.54
CA ASN A 100 -19.94 -2.99 3.14
C ASN A 100 -19.10 -4.00 2.34
N PRO A 101 -19.31 -5.32 2.52
CA PRO A 101 -18.37 -6.38 2.14
C PRO A 101 -18.39 -6.71 0.63
N PHE A 102 -18.25 -5.71 -0.24
CA PHE A 102 -18.26 -5.86 -1.69
C PHE A 102 -17.08 -6.71 -2.21
N GLU A 103 -15.87 -6.47 -1.71
CA GLU A 103 -14.69 -7.24 -2.08
C GLU A 103 -14.86 -8.72 -1.69
N ARG A 104 -15.37 -9.00 -0.48
CA ARG A 104 -15.68 -10.36 -0.01
C ARG A 104 -16.72 -11.05 -0.90
N LEU A 105 -17.75 -10.34 -1.36
CA LEU A 105 -18.74 -10.89 -2.29
C LEU A 105 -18.07 -11.29 -3.62
N THR A 106 -17.24 -10.42 -4.17
CA THR A 106 -16.52 -10.64 -5.43
C THR A 106 -15.53 -11.80 -5.31
N GLU A 107 -14.77 -11.86 -4.21
CA GLU A 107 -13.89 -12.99 -3.88
C GLU A 107 -14.65 -14.30 -3.72
N ALA A 108 -15.84 -14.28 -3.11
CA ALA A 108 -16.67 -15.46 -2.96
C ALA A 108 -17.13 -16.00 -4.33
N VAL A 109 -17.54 -15.15 -5.26
CA VAL A 109 -17.86 -15.54 -6.65
C VAL A 109 -16.66 -16.23 -7.29
N HIS A 110 -15.49 -15.61 -7.25
CA HIS A 110 -14.27 -16.18 -7.81
C HIS A 110 -13.81 -17.46 -7.13
N HIS A 111 -14.00 -17.56 -5.81
CA HIS A 111 -13.67 -18.76 -5.05
C HIS A 111 -14.52 -19.95 -5.48
N GLN A 112 -15.84 -19.73 -5.65
CA GLN A 112 -16.71 -20.78 -6.18
C GLN A 112 -16.34 -21.11 -7.63
N ALA A 113 -16.00 -20.11 -8.45
CA ALA A 113 -15.61 -20.32 -9.85
C ALA A 113 -14.38 -21.24 -9.95
N ARG A 114 -13.34 -20.95 -9.16
CA ARG A 114 -12.13 -21.79 -9.07
C ARG A 114 -12.46 -23.22 -8.61
N LYS A 115 -13.33 -23.37 -7.60
CA LYS A 115 -13.79 -24.70 -7.14
C LYS A 115 -14.52 -25.48 -8.23
N ALA A 116 -15.21 -24.80 -9.13
CA ALA A 116 -15.95 -25.40 -10.24
C ALA A 116 -15.11 -25.58 -11.52
N GLY A 117 -13.79 -25.33 -11.47
CA GLY A 117 -12.89 -25.47 -12.62
C GLY A 117 -12.98 -24.33 -13.64
N ILE A 118 -13.61 -23.21 -13.30
CA ILE A 118 -13.65 -22.01 -14.16
C ILE A 118 -12.40 -21.19 -13.87
N HIS A 119 -11.48 -21.16 -14.84
CA HIS A 119 -10.24 -20.38 -14.77
C HIS A 119 -10.39 -19.08 -15.57
N GLY A 120 -10.05 -17.94 -14.93
CA GLY A 120 -10.16 -16.61 -15.52
C GLY A 120 -11.24 -15.72 -14.87
N GLY A 121 -11.53 -14.61 -15.54
CA GLY A 121 -12.55 -13.63 -15.18
C GLY A 121 -13.89 -13.86 -15.90
N GLY A 122 -14.57 -12.76 -16.23
CA GLY A 122 -15.88 -12.77 -16.90
C GLY A 122 -17.06 -12.46 -15.98
N PHE A 123 -16.82 -12.28 -14.68
CA PHE A 123 -17.86 -11.98 -13.69
C PHE A 123 -17.99 -10.46 -13.48
N HIS A 124 -19.24 -9.97 -13.46
CA HIS A 124 -19.57 -8.59 -13.14
C HIS A 124 -20.59 -8.55 -12.01
N VAL A 125 -20.19 -7.98 -10.88
CA VAL A 125 -21.03 -7.90 -9.67
C VAL A 125 -21.56 -6.48 -9.51
N ALA A 126 -22.87 -6.29 -9.52
CA ALA A 126 -23.48 -4.98 -9.25
C ALA A 126 -24.32 -5.04 -7.98
N VAL A 127 -24.05 -4.16 -7.02
CA VAL A 127 -24.68 -4.19 -5.69
C VAL A 127 -25.55 -2.95 -5.46
N SER A 128 -26.77 -3.19 -5.01
CA SER A 128 -27.70 -2.13 -4.60
C SER A 128 -27.37 -1.61 -3.20
N HIS A 129 -27.94 -0.47 -2.83
CA HIS A 129 -27.64 0.22 -1.59
C HIS A 129 -28.89 0.80 -0.95
N LEU A 130 -28.78 1.09 0.34
CA LEU A 130 -29.69 1.95 1.08
C LEU A 130 -28.98 3.26 1.39
N GLU A 131 -29.68 4.37 1.20
CA GLU A 131 -29.33 5.66 1.77
C GLU A 131 -30.24 5.87 2.99
N ALA A 132 -29.66 5.91 4.19
CA ALA A 132 -30.45 6.20 5.38
C ALA A 132 -30.80 7.70 5.43
N ASP A 133 -32.09 8.02 5.46
CA ASP A 133 -32.61 9.36 5.81
C ASP A 133 -33.81 9.24 6.77
N ALA A 134 -33.63 9.82 7.96
CA ALA A 134 -34.68 10.32 8.87
C ALA A 134 -34.07 11.13 10.02
N SER A 135 -32.76 10.98 10.31
CA SER A 135 -32.06 11.59 11.46
C SER A 135 -30.85 12.46 11.07
N GLY A 136 -30.75 12.89 9.80
CA GLY A 136 -29.72 13.85 9.37
C GLY A 136 -28.31 13.27 9.13
N THR A 137 -28.12 11.95 9.04
CA THR A 137 -26.83 11.34 8.68
C THR A 137 -26.96 10.48 7.44
N LYS A 138 -26.72 11.08 6.26
CA LYS A 138 -26.62 10.36 4.98
C LYS A 138 -25.45 9.38 5.04
N LYS A 139 -25.72 8.09 5.27
CA LYS A 139 -24.74 7.00 5.14
C LYS A 139 -25.25 6.01 4.11
N VAL A 140 -24.39 5.69 3.16
CA VAL A 140 -24.63 4.63 2.18
C VAL A 140 -24.29 3.30 2.84
N LYS A 141 -25.22 2.35 2.75
CA LYS A 141 -25.01 0.95 3.16
C LYS A 141 -25.28 0.04 1.97
N LEU A 142 -24.31 -0.77 1.58
CA LEU A 142 -24.49 -1.79 0.54
C LEU A 142 -25.40 -2.90 1.06
N LEU A 143 -26.31 -3.36 0.21
CA LEU A 143 -27.22 -4.48 0.51
C LEU A 143 -26.49 -5.82 0.31
N ILE A 144 -25.53 -6.07 1.19
CA ILE A 144 -24.80 -7.34 1.30
C ILE A 144 -24.78 -7.72 2.79
N PRO A 145 -25.24 -8.94 3.16
CA PRO A 145 -25.18 -9.38 4.54
C PRO A 145 -23.73 -9.60 4.99
N THR A 146 -23.53 -9.64 6.31
CA THR A 146 -22.23 -9.95 6.92
C THR A 146 -22.33 -11.21 7.79
N GLY A 147 -21.20 -11.69 8.32
CA GLY A 147 -21.17 -12.81 9.28
C GLY A 147 -21.77 -14.10 8.73
N THR A 148 -22.61 -14.76 9.53
CA THR A 148 -23.26 -16.05 9.20
C THR A 148 -24.27 -15.93 8.06
N ALA A 149 -24.98 -14.80 7.94
CA ALA A 149 -25.91 -14.55 6.86
C ALA A 149 -25.21 -14.48 5.50
N PHE A 150 -23.98 -13.95 5.45
CA PHE A 150 -23.16 -13.99 4.24
C PHE A 150 -22.82 -15.42 3.81
N GLU A 151 -22.47 -16.29 4.76
CA GLU A 151 -22.15 -17.69 4.47
C GLU A 151 -23.37 -18.47 3.95
N GLN A 152 -24.56 -18.18 4.50
CA GLN A 152 -25.81 -18.75 4.01
C GLN A 152 -26.13 -18.26 2.59
N LEU A 153 -25.93 -16.97 2.33
CA LEU A 153 -26.10 -16.38 1.00
C LEU A 153 -25.18 -17.03 -0.04
N ASN A 154 -23.90 -17.23 0.30
CA ASN A 154 -22.93 -17.89 -0.58
C ASN A 154 -23.39 -19.31 -0.96
N LYS A 155 -23.82 -20.12 0.02
CA LYS A 155 -24.32 -21.49 -0.21
C LYS A 155 -25.63 -21.51 -1.00
N ARG A 156 -26.53 -20.59 -0.71
CA ARG A 156 -27.88 -20.57 -1.29
C ARG A 156 -27.89 -20.06 -2.74
N PHE A 157 -27.08 -19.06 -3.05
CA PHE A 157 -27.15 -18.36 -4.34
C PHE A 157 -25.89 -18.52 -5.19
N LEU A 158 -24.71 -18.21 -4.64
CA LEU A 158 -23.47 -18.14 -5.43
C LEU A 158 -22.99 -19.53 -5.88
N GLU A 159 -22.96 -20.50 -4.97
CA GLU A 159 -22.52 -21.86 -5.30
C GLU A 159 -23.40 -22.52 -6.38
N PRO A 160 -24.75 -22.51 -6.29
CA PRO A 160 -25.60 -23.02 -7.35
C PRO A 160 -25.46 -22.24 -8.66
N PHE A 161 -25.29 -20.92 -8.61
CA PHE A 161 -25.10 -20.11 -9.82
C PHE A 161 -23.83 -20.50 -10.56
N VAL A 162 -22.69 -20.58 -9.87
CA VAL A 162 -21.42 -20.92 -10.50
C VAL A 162 -21.42 -22.36 -11.02
N ARG A 163 -22.07 -23.30 -10.33
CA ARG A 163 -22.25 -24.67 -10.87
C ARG A 163 -23.00 -24.66 -12.21
N ARG A 164 -24.00 -23.79 -12.39
CA ARG A 164 -24.68 -23.62 -13.70
C ARG A 164 -23.75 -23.04 -14.74
N VAL A 165 -22.93 -22.03 -14.39
CA VAL A 165 -21.91 -21.50 -15.29
C VAL A 165 -20.96 -22.59 -15.78
N ALA A 166 -20.51 -23.47 -14.88
CA ALA A 166 -19.59 -24.56 -15.22
C ALA A 166 -20.18 -25.58 -16.21
N THR A 167 -21.51 -25.74 -16.25
CA THR A 167 -22.16 -26.62 -17.25
C THR A 167 -22.17 -26.05 -18.65
N ALA A 168 -22.06 -24.72 -18.80
CA ALA A 168 -22.05 -24.01 -20.08
C ALA A 168 -21.17 -22.75 -19.99
N PRO A 169 -19.83 -22.91 -19.93
CA PRO A 169 -18.90 -21.83 -19.59
C PRO A 169 -18.70 -20.80 -20.70
N THR A 170 -19.24 -21.02 -21.90
CA THR A 170 -19.20 -20.06 -23.00
C THR A 170 -20.50 -19.26 -23.14
N ALA A 171 -21.57 -19.67 -22.44
CA ALA A 171 -22.85 -18.99 -22.48
C ALA A 171 -22.89 -17.87 -21.43
N PRO A 172 -23.65 -16.79 -21.67
CA PRO A 172 -23.91 -15.79 -20.64
C PRO A 172 -24.83 -16.36 -19.55
N HIS A 173 -24.59 -15.99 -18.30
CA HIS A 173 -25.42 -16.35 -17.15
C HIS A 173 -25.68 -15.13 -16.28
N MET A 174 -26.84 -15.09 -15.63
CA MET A 174 -27.17 -14.03 -14.66
C MET A 174 -27.76 -14.63 -13.39
N LEU A 175 -27.32 -14.10 -12.25
CA LEU A 175 -27.93 -14.29 -10.95
C LEU A 175 -28.46 -12.93 -10.49
N GLU A 176 -29.72 -12.90 -10.08
CA GLU A 176 -30.34 -11.76 -9.41
C GLU A 176 -30.77 -12.20 -8.01
N VAL A 177 -30.33 -11.44 -7.00
CA VAL A 177 -30.74 -11.61 -5.61
C VAL A 177 -31.45 -10.32 -5.22
N ASP A 178 -32.71 -10.45 -4.81
CA ASP A 178 -33.53 -9.36 -4.29
C ASP A 178 -34.22 -9.81 -3.00
N GLU A 179 -33.48 -9.76 -1.89
CA GLU A 179 -33.97 -10.01 -0.54
C GLU A 179 -33.83 -8.73 0.30
N PRO A 180 -34.60 -8.56 1.39
CA PRO A 180 -34.60 -7.34 2.19
C PRO A 180 -33.21 -6.84 2.63
N ASP A 181 -32.30 -7.77 2.96
CA ASP A 181 -30.93 -7.48 3.42
C ASP A 181 -29.83 -7.84 2.40
N ALA A 182 -30.21 -8.26 1.19
CA ALA A 182 -29.29 -8.67 0.14
C ALA A 182 -29.85 -8.35 -1.25
N LYS A 183 -29.26 -7.37 -1.95
CA LYS A 183 -29.72 -6.98 -3.28
C LYS A 183 -28.55 -6.72 -4.22
N PHE A 184 -28.31 -7.65 -5.14
CA PHE A 184 -27.23 -7.57 -6.12
C PHE A 184 -27.47 -8.48 -7.32
N THR A 185 -26.72 -8.22 -8.38
CA THR A 185 -26.63 -9.08 -9.55
C THR A 185 -25.20 -9.60 -9.73
N VAL A 186 -25.08 -10.81 -10.27
CA VAL A 186 -23.83 -11.37 -10.78
C VAL A 186 -24.06 -11.80 -12.21
N GLU A 187 -23.43 -11.11 -13.15
CA GLU A 187 -23.44 -11.45 -14.57
C GLU A 187 -22.16 -12.18 -14.93
N TYR A 188 -22.26 -13.25 -15.69
CA TYR A 188 -21.13 -13.91 -16.34
C TYR A 188 -21.27 -13.77 -17.84
N LYS A 189 -20.29 -13.15 -18.50
CA LYS A 189 -20.33 -12.86 -19.95
C LYS A 189 -19.55 -13.86 -20.82
N GLY A 190 -19.03 -14.92 -20.22
CA GLY A 190 -18.11 -15.85 -20.86
C GLY A 190 -16.64 -15.67 -20.40
N PRO A 191 -15.71 -16.48 -20.92
CA PRO A 191 -14.32 -16.45 -20.52
C PRO A 191 -13.68 -15.10 -20.84
N SER A 192 -13.08 -14.47 -19.85
CA SER A 192 -12.39 -13.19 -19.99
C SER A 192 -11.17 -13.20 -19.08
N GLN A 193 -10.20 -12.32 -19.35
CA GLN A 193 -9.09 -12.09 -18.42
C GLN A 193 -9.52 -11.26 -17.21
N TYR A 194 -10.60 -10.49 -17.34
CA TYR A 194 -10.99 -9.49 -16.35
C TYR A 194 -12.38 -9.75 -15.80
N SER A 195 -12.55 -9.38 -14.53
CA SER A 195 -13.85 -9.27 -13.87
C SER A 195 -14.00 -7.85 -13.36
N GLY A 196 -15.23 -7.47 -13.01
CA GLY A 196 -15.54 -6.11 -12.62
C GLY A 196 -16.74 -6.08 -11.69
N GLY A 197 -17.14 -4.87 -11.36
CA GLY A 197 -18.36 -4.66 -10.61
C GLY A 197 -18.57 -3.21 -10.27
N SER A 198 -19.74 -2.93 -9.70
CA SER A 198 -20.18 -1.58 -9.39
C SER A 198 -20.99 -1.57 -8.10
N HIS A 199 -20.83 -0.48 -7.35
CA HIS A 199 -21.64 -0.18 -6.17
C HIS A 199 -21.63 1.35 -5.94
N ARG A 200 -22.60 1.85 -5.16
CA ARG A 200 -22.56 3.25 -4.70
C ARG A 200 -21.35 3.44 -3.78
N ALA A 201 -20.64 4.55 -3.95
CA ALA A 201 -19.54 4.93 -3.06
C ALA A 201 -20.08 5.14 -1.62
N TYR A 202 -19.50 4.44 -0.66
CA TYR A 202 -19.90 4.47 0.76
C TYR A 202 -18.84 5.05 1.69
N ASP A 203 -17.65 5.32 1.13
CA ASP A 203 -16.46 5.89 1.74
C ASP A 203 -16.38 7.42 1.56
N GLY A 204 -17.33 8.01 0.83
CA GLY A 204 -17.48 9.46 0.70
C GLY A 204 -17.90 10.14 2.01
N VAL A 205 -17.31 11.30 2.31
CA VAL A 205 -17.64 12.07 3.51
C VAL A 205 -18.76 13.07 3.22
N LEU A 206 -19.96 12.74 3.69
CA LEU A 206 -21.16 13.58 3.54
C LEU A 206 -21.47 14.45 4.77
N SER A 207 -20.67 14.36 5.84
CA SER A 207 -20.83 15.11 7.08
C SER A 207 -19.47 15.49 7.69
N LEU A 208 -19.34 16.74 8.13
CA LEU A 208 -18.12 17.25 8.76
C LEU A 208 -17.81 16.59 10.12
N GLU A 209 -18.82 16.07 10.82
CA GLU A 209 -18.67 15.49 12.16
C GLU A 209 -18.81 13.97 12.16
N ASN A 210 -19.67 13.43 11.30
CA ASN A 210 -19.97 12.00 11.26
C ASN A 210 -19.08 11.25 10.24
N ASN A 211 -17.76 11.33 10.43
CA ASN A 211 -16.78 10.68 9.57
C ASN A 211 -15.59 10.11 10.37
N VAL A 212 -14.76 9.29 9.70
CA VAL A 212 -13.66 8.58 10.36
C VAL A 212 -12.57 9.53 10.89
N LEU A 213 -12.28 10.62 10.19
CA LEU A 213 -11.28 11.61 10.58
C LEU A 213 -11.73 12.38 11.83
N PHE A 214 -12.92 12.98 11.83
CA PHE A 214 -13.43 13.75 12.97
C PHE A 214 -13.52 12.90 14.24
N ASN A 215 -14.04 11.67 14.12
CA ASN A 215 -14.09 10.71 15.23
C ASN A 215 -12.68 10.38 15.74
N ARG A 216 -11.70 10.20 14.84
CA ARG A 216 -10.32 9.93 15.24
C ARG A 216 -9.70 11.12 15.96
N LEU A 217 -9.79 12.33 15.42
CA LEU A 217 -9.29 13.56 16.02
C LEU A 217 -9.87 13.78 17.43
N THR A 218 -11.19 13.59 17.57
CA THR A 218 -11.89 13.67 18.86
C THR A 218 -11.35 12.64 19.86
N SER A 219 -11.18 11.39 19.44
CA SER A 219 -10.67 10.32 20.32
C SER A 219 -9.24 10.59 20.82
N LYS A 220 -8.38 11.14 19.95
CA LYS A 220 -6.97 11.40 20.21
C LYS A 220 -6.72 12.66 21.05
N THR A 221 -7.70 13.58 21.08
CA THR A 221 -7.62 14.81 21.87
C THR A 221 -7.28 14.57 23.36
N ARG A 222 -7.76 13.46 23.95
CA ARG A 222 -7.52 13.15 25.37
C ARG A 222 -6.03 12.95 25.69
N GLN A 223 -5.25 12.37 24.77
CA GLN A 223 -3.83 12.05 25.01
C GLN A 223 -2.97 13.30 25.18
N LEU A 224 -3.37 14.42 24.56
CA LEU A 224 -2.62 15.68 24.55
C LEU A 224 -3.09 16.70 25.59
N ARG A 225 -4.16 16.41 26.36
CA ARG A 225 -4.69 17.34 27.38
C ARG A 225 -3.70 17.68 28.49
N GLY A 226 -2.76 16.77 28.78
CA GLY A 226 -1.76 16.96 29.83
C GLY A 226 -0.55 17.80 29.41
N ALA A 227 -0.52 18.31 28.18
CA ALA A 227 0.60 19.10 27.65
C ALA A 227 0.84 20.39 28.47
N PRO A 228 2.10 20.80 28.70
CA PRO A 228 2.44 22.03 29.42
C PRO A 228 1.79 23.28 28.81
N ALA A 229 1.65 24.31 29.64
CA ALA A 229 1.20 25.62 29.16
C ALA A 229 2.16 26.18 28.11
N GLY A 230 1.62 26.75 27.03
CA GLY A 230 2.41 27.31 25.92
C GLY A 230 2.92 26.28 24.90
N ALA A 231 2.77 24.98 25.14
CA ALA A 231 3.11 23.96 24.15
C ALA A 231 2.07 23.89 23.03
N VAL A 232 2.54 23.75 21.79
CA VAL A 232 1.71 23.46 20.61
C VAL A 232 1.29 22.00 20.64
N ARG A 233 -0.01 21.75 20.54
CA ARG A 233 -0.58 20.39 20.55
C ARG A 233 -1.03 20.00 19.15
N MET A 234 -0.49 18.91 18.64
CA MET A 234 -0.61 18.58 17.22
C MET A 234 -1.04 17.13 17.02
N LEU A 235 -1.86 16.88 16.00
CA LEU A 235 -2.17 15.52 15.54
C LEU A 235 -1.57 15.31 14.15
N VAL A 236 -0.76 14.27 13.99
CA VAL A 236 -0.21 13.83 12.70
C VAL A 236 -1.09 12.69 12.19
N VAL A 237 -1.86 12.94 11.14
CA VAL A 237 -2.85 12.01 10.59
C VAL A 237 -2.33 11.45 9.28
N CYS A 238 -1.90 10.19 9.32
CA CYS A 238 -1.37 9.48 8.17
C CYS A 238 -2.42 8.62 7.49
N ASP A 239 -2.27 8.46 6.18
CA ASP A 239 -3.13 7.62 5.37
C ASP A 239 -2.79 6.12 5.51
N GLY A 240 -3.78 5.32 5.88
CA GLY A 240 -3.73 3.86 5.92
C GLY A 240 -4.84 3.24 5.09
N ASP A 241 -5.05 3.79 3.89
CA ASP A 241 -6.14 3.46 2.97
C ASP A 241 -7.49 4.02 3.45
N CYS A 242 -7.57 5.35 3.50
CA CYS A 242 -8.82 6.06 3.72
C CYS A 242 -9.12 6.94 2.51
N ALA A 243 -10.27 6.74 1.87
CA ALA A 243 -10.66 7.44 0.65
C ALA A 243 -10.66 8.97 0.83
N LEU A 244 -10.95 9.46 2.04
CA LEU A 244 -10.89 10.87 2.41
C LEU A 244 -9.49 11.49 2.24
N MET A 245 -8.43 10.69 2.35
CA MET A 245 -7.03 11.13 2.27
C MET A 245 -6.46 11.09 0.84
N HIS A 246 -7.21 10.56 -0.14
CA HIS A 246 -6.70 10.22 -1.49
C HIS A 246 -7.12 11.20 -2.60
N ARG A 247 -8.01 12.18 -2.36
CA ARG A 247 -8.71 12.89 -3.46
C ARG A 247 -8.63 14.42 -3.42
N ASP A 248 -8.13 14.98 -4.53
CA ASP A 248 -8.26 16.39 -4.93
C ASP A 248 -9.50 16.68 -5.80
N HIS A 249 -10.32 15.69 -6.13
CA HIS A 249 -11.52 15.88 -6.97
C HIS A 249 -12.75 15.25 -6.32
N LEU A 250 -13.41 16.03 -5.46
CA LEU A 250 -14.74 15.68 -4.98
C LEU A 250 -15.76 16.15 -6.01
N LEU A 251 -16.41 15.20 -6.69
CA LEU A 251 -17.70 15.46 -7.36
C LEU A 251 -18.80 15.73 -6.32
N GLU A 252 -18.66 15.19 -5.10
CA GLU A 252 -19.61 15.32 -3.99
C GLU A 252 -18.90 15.05 -2.64
N GLY A 253 -19.18 15.81 -1.58
CA GLY A 253 -18.68 15.60 -0.20
C GLY A 253 -17.70 16.65 0.34
N PHE A 254 -17.16 16.41 1.55
CA PHE A 254 -16.16 17.26 2.22
C PHE A 254 -14.74 16.68 2.15
N SER A 255 -13.72 17.53 2.04
CA SER A 255 -12.32 17.13 2.04
C SER A 255 -11.76 16.89 3.45
N ALA A 256 -10.64 16.18 3.55
CA ALA A 256 -9.93 15.98 4.82
C ALA A 256 -9.58 17.32 5.48
N GLN A 257 -9.16 18.30 4.68
CA GLN A 257 -8.84 19.65 5.13
C GLN A 257 -10.07 20.35 5.72
N GLN A 258 -11.22 20.33 5.04
CA GLN A 258 -12.45 20.95 5.53
C GLN A 258 -12.93 20.33 6.85
N VAL A 259 -12.79 19.00 7.00
CA VAL A 259 -13.10 18.29 8.24
C VAL A 259 -12.14 18.71 9.37
N ALA A 260 -10.83 18.78 9.09
CA ALA A 260 -9.83 19.21 10.07
C ALA A 260 -10.03 20.67 10.50
N GLU A 261 -10.34 21.57 9.57
CA GLU A 261 -10.68 22.97 9.85
C GLU A 261 -11.95 23.08 10.71
N HIS A 262 -12.99 22.29 10.41
CA HIS A 262 -14.20 22.21 11.24
C HIS A 262 -13.90 21.72 12.65
N PHE A 263 -13.11 20.66 12.79
CA PHE A 263 -12.67 20.15 14.08
C PHE A 263 -11.90 21.19 14.90
N LEU A 264 -10.92 21.88 14.29
CA LEU A 264 -10.10 22.88 14.97
C LEU A 264 -10.90 24.13 15.36
N ARG A 265 -11.96 24.49 14.62
CA ARG A 265 -12.88 25.56 15.04
C ARG A 265 -13.61 25.23 16.35
N GLY A 266 -13.92 23.95 16.60
CA GLY A 266 -14.59 23.48 17.81
C GLY A 266 -13.64 23.06 18.95
N SER A 267 -12.39 22.76 18.66
CA SER A 267 -11.41 22.26 19.63
C SER A 267 -10.73 23.39 20.40
N GLN A 268 -10.61 23.23 21.72
CA GLN A 268 -9.76 24.10 22.56
C GLN A 268 -8.47 23.41 23.03
N THR A 269 -8.25 22.16 22.59
CA THR A 269 -7.16 21.31 23.06
C THR A 269 -6.13 21.05 21.97
N ILE A 270 -6.52 21.04 20.70
CA ILE A 270 -5.60 20.78 19.59
C ILE A 270 -5.40 22.08 18.81
N ASP A 271 -4.14 22.37 18.51
CA ASP A 271 -3.71 23.60 17.84
C ASP A 271 -3.48 23.37 16.35
N LEU A 272 -2.93 22.20 15.99
CA LEU A 272 -2.53 21.85 14.63
C LEU A 272 -2.96 20.43 14.25
N VAL A 273 -3.31 20.23 12.97
CA VAL A 273 -3.50 18.91 12.36
C VAL A 273 -2.65 18.85 11.09
N LEU A 274 -1.77 17.84 10.99
CA LEU A 274 -1.04 17.54 9.77
C LEU A 274 -1.68 16.34 9.08
N LEU A 275 -2.17 16.55 7.88
CA LEU A 275 -2.70 15.49 7.02
C LEU A 275 -1.57 14.98 6.13
N VAL A 276 -1.31 13.68 6.16
CA VAL A 276 -0.20 13.02 5.45
C VAL A 276 -0.75 11.94 4.55
N SER A 277 -0.44 12.01 3.27
CA SER A 277 -0.84 11.02 2.26
C SER A 277 0.30 10.77 1.27
N VAL A 278 0.17 9.72 0.45
CA VAL A 278 1.08 9.45 -0.67
C VAL A 278 0.37 9.87 -1.94
N PHE A 279 1.05 10.65 -2.76
CA PHE A 279 0.57 11.08 -4.06
C PHE A 279 1.41 10.43 -5.16
N GLU A 280 0.80 10.12 -6.31
CA GLU A 280 1.49 9.69 -7.52
C GLU A 280 1.32 10.77 -8.58
N GLU A 281 2.43 11.39 -8.99
CA GLU A 281 2.40 12.42 -10.03
C GLU A 281 1.98 11.80 -11.36
N ASN A 282 0.87 12.27 -11.93
CA ASN A 282 0.45 11.89 -13.27
C ASN A 282 1.39 12.54 -14.30
N VAL A 283 2.50 11.87 -14.60
CA VAL A 283 3.29 12.18 -15.80
C VAL A 283 2.51 11.63 -17.01
N SER A 284 2.45 12.42 -18.09
CA SER A 284 1.65 12.16 -19.29
C SER A 284 1.75 10.72 -19.81
N SER A 285 0.74 10.29 -20.60
CA SER A 285 0.46 8.93 -21.07
C SER A 285 1.60 8.15 -21.78
N PHE A 286 2.77 8.76 -21.95
CA PHE A 286 3.97 8.17 -22.56
C PHE A 286 5.16 8.00 -21.59
N ALA A 287 5.07 8.43 -20.33
CA ALA A 287 6.13 8.27 -19.34
C ALA A 287 5.96 7.00 -18.49
N ARG A 288 7.08 6.46 -18.01
CA ARG A 288 7.15 5.40 -16.98
C ARG A 288 6.34 5.83 -15.75
N ARG A 289 5.86 4.84 -14.96
CA ARG A 289 5.08 5.01 -13.71
C ARG A 289 5.41 6.33 -12.99
N GLY A 290 4.38 7.08 -12.62
CA GLY A 290 4.50 8.36 -11.93
C GLY A 290 5.39 8.27 -10.70
N GLN A 291 6.18 9.32 -10.45
CA GLN A 291 6.96 9.42 -9.22
C GLN A 291 5.98 9.52 -8.04
N ARG A 292 6.23 8.76 -6.98
CA ARG A 292 5.42 8.84 -5.76
C ARG A 292 6.13 9.72 -4.75
N CYS A 293 5.38 10.55 -4.05
CA CYS A 293 5.90 11.42 -3.00
C CYS A 293 4.96 11.46 -1.80
N VAL A 294 5.51 11.79 -0.63
CA VAL A 294 4.71 12.06 0.57
C VAL A 294 4.26 13.51 0.51
N GLN A 295 2.96 13.74 0.59
CA GLN A 295 2.37 15.07 0.64
C GLN A 295 1.84 15.35 2.04
N CYS A 296 2.09 16.57 2.51
CA CYS A 296 1.70 17.05 3.82
C CYS A 296 0.85 18.31 3.69
N SER A 297 -0.28 18.36 4.38
CA SER A 297 -1.12 19.57 4.52
C SER A 297 -1.29 19.91 5.99
N LEU A 298 -0.72 21.04 6.41
CA LEU A 298 -0.79 21.54 7.78
C LEU A 298 -1.99 22.49 7.93
N VAL A 299 -2.94 22.09 8.76
CA VAL A 299 -4.13 22.87 9.14
C VAL A 299 -3.92 23.42 10.55
N ALA A 300 -4.11 24.72 10.71
CA ALA A 300 -3.96 25.40 12.00
C ALA A 300 -5.30 25.86 12.56
N ALA A 301 -5.39 25.95 13.89
CA ALA A 301 -6.54 26.54 14.57
C ALA A 301 -6.75 28.00 14.12
N PRO A 302 -8.00 28.50 14.10
CA PRO A 302 -8.31 29.86 13.64
C PRO A 302 -7.50 30.94 14.37
N SER A 303 -7.10 31.97 13.62
CA SER A 303 -6.32 33.10 14.14
C SER A 303 -7.00 33.74 15.35
N GLY A 304 -6.22 33.97 16.42
CA GLY A 304 -6.70 34.59 17.66
C GLY A 304 -6.92 33.62 18.82
N ARG A 305 -6.83 32.29 18.61
CA ARG A 305 -6.74 31.30 19.69
C ARG A 305 -5.89 30.08 19.28
N PRO A 306 -5.00 29.59 20.15
CA PRO A 306 -4.53 30.14 21.44
C PRO A 306 -3.37 31.15 21.30
N ALA A 307 -3.09 31.95 22.35
CA ALA A 307 -2.09 33.03 22.32
C ALA A 307 -0.66 32.56 21.99
N HIS A 308 -0.32 31.30 22.27
CA HIS A 308 0.98 30.71 21.94
C HIS A 308 1.13 30.30 20.47
N LEU A 309 0.04 30.22 19.71
CA LEU A 309 0.05 29.81 18.30
C LEU A 309 0.15 31.04 17.38
N THR A 310 1.31 31.68 17.34
CA THR A 310 1.57 32.80 16.43
C THR A 310 1.83 32.31 15.00
N SER A 311 1.69 33.18 13.99
CA SER A 311 2.03 32.84 12.61
C SER A 311 3.49 32.38 12.45
N GLY A 312 4.41 32.93 13.25
CA GLY A 312 5.81 32.51 13.27
C GLY A 312 6.00 31.09 13.79
N VAL A 313 5.22 30.68 14.81
CA VAL A 313 5.23 29.31 15.33
C VAL A 313 4.67 28.34 14.30
N VAL A 314 3.53 28.66 13.67
CA VAL A 314 2.93 27.81 12.63
C VAL A 314 3.90 27.61 11.46
N GLU A 315 4.58 28.66 11.03
CA GLU A 315 5.58 28.62 9.96
C GLU A 315 6.82 27.81 10.37
N ALA A 316 7.29 27.95 11.62
CA ALA A 316 8.41 27.14 12.13
C ALA A 316 8.07 25.64 12.14
N VAL A 317 6.86 25.27 12.58
CA VAL A 317 6.38 23.88 12.51
C VAL A 317 6.30 23.40 11.07
N ARG A 318 5.73 24.21 10.16
CA ARG A 318 5.64 23.87 8.73
C ARG A 318 7.00 23.53 8.14
N ARG A 319 8.02 24.38 8.36
CA ARG A 319 9.38 24.17 7.84
C ARG A 319 10.02 22.89 8.35
N VAL A 320 9.86 22.57 9.64
CA VAL A 320 10.37 21.31 10.21
C VAL A 320 9.80 20.10 9.48
N PHE A 321 8.49 20.09 9.22
CA PHE A 321 7.86 18.98 8.49
C PHE A 321 8.24 18.95 7.00
N GLU A 322 8.37 20.12 6.35
CA GLU A 322 8.88 20.20 4.98
C GLU A 322 10.31 19.67 4.86
N ASP A 323 11.18 19.98 5.82
CA ASP A 323 12.55 19.46 5.87
C ASP A 323 12.58 17.97 6.21
N ALA A 324 11.70 17.49 7.09
CA ALA A 324 11.57 16.08 7.42
C ALA A 324 11.11 15.26 6.20
N VAL A 325 10.15 15.76 5.41
CA VAL A 325 9.70 15.09 4.18
C VAL A 325 10.86 14.90 3.19
N LYS A 326 11.80 15.85 3.10
CA LYS A 326 13.00 15.71 2.24
C LYS A 326 13.95 14.60 2.70
N LYS A 327 13.84 14.12 3.93
CA LYS A 327 14.61 12.99 4.47
C LYS A 327 13.94 11.64 4.23
N LEU A 328 12.68 11.64 3.79
CA LEU A 328 11.95 10.40 3.54
C LEU A 328 12.46 9.72 2.25
N PRO A 329 12.56 8.38 2.25
CA PRO A 329 12.78 7.62 1.04
C PRO A 329 11.56 7.74 0.12
N GLU A 330 11.76 7.44 -1.16
CA GLU A 330 10.67 7.44 -2.12
C GLU A 330 9.65 6.33 -1.80
N PRO A 331 8.34 6.66 -1.67
CA PRO A 331 7.29 5.67 -1.56
C PRO A 331 7.29 4.70 -2.76
N ARG A 332 7.26 3.39 -2.49
CA ARG A 332 7.14 2.36 -3.55
C ARG A 332 5.71 1.93 -3.82
N MET A 333 4.81 2.15 -2.88
CA MET A 333 3.41 1.79 -3.01
C MET A 333 2.49 2.87 -2.45
N MET A 334 1.33 2.98 -3.08
CA MET A 334 0.18 3.68 -2.49
C MET A 334 -0.30 2.93 -1.22
N PRO A 335 -0.80 3.62 -0.19
CA PRO A 335 -1.25 3.00 1.06
C PRO A 335 -2.28 1.88 0.90
N ASN A 336 -3.18 1.98 -0.08
CA ASN A 336 -4.16 0.94 -0.41
C ASN A 336 -3.51 -0.39 -0.85
N ASN A 337 -2.48 -0.32 -1.71
CA ASN A 337 -1.72 -1.49 -2.14
C ASN A 337 -0.91 -2.07 -0.98
N ALA A 338 -0.31 -1.22 -0.14
CA ALA A 338 0.41 -1.66 1.05
C ALA A 338 -0.52 -2.36 2.06
N LEU A 339 -1.73 -1.84 2.28
CA LEU A 339 -2.74 -2.44 3.16
C LEU A 339 -3.15 -3.83 2.66
N ARG A 340 -3.50 -3.97 1.37
CA ARG A 340 -3.86 -5.26 0.77
C ARG A 340 -2.75 -6.29 0.95
N ARG A 341 -1.50 -5.89 0.69
CA ARG A 341 -0.32 -6.73 0.85
C ARG A 341 0.09 -6.96 2.31
N ASN A 342 -0.53 -6.30 3.30
CA ASN A 342 -0.29 -6.59 4.74
C ASN A 342 -1.00 -7.85 5.22
N LEU A 343 -1.96 -8.35 4.44
CA LEU A 343 -2.63 -9.62 4.68
C LEU A 343 -1.77 -10.81 4.28
N ASP A 344 -0.84 -10.60 3.33
CA ASP A 344 0.13 -11.58 2.89
C ASP A 344 1.17 -11.84 3.98
N SER A 345 1.52 -13.11 4.18
CA SER A 345 2.60 -13.53 5.08
C SER A 345 3.99 -13.28 4.50
N GLU A 346 4.06 -12.84 3.24
CA GLU A 346 5.33 -12.63 2.54
C GLU A 346 6.02 -11.35 3.02
N TRP A 347 7.33 -11.47 3.20
CA TRP A 347 8.11 -10.44 3.87
C TRP A 347 8.41 -9.24 2.97
N SER A 348 8.44 -9.32 1.64
CA SER A 348 8.67 -8.14 0.78
C SER A 348 8.17 -8.33 -0.65
N ALA A 349 8.09 -7.23 -1.43
CA ALA A 349 7.91 -7.31 -2.88
C ALA A 349 9.19 -7.86 -3.51
N SER A 350 9.16 -9.11 -3.94
CA SER A 350 10.13 -9.64 -4.87
C SER A 350 9.91 -9.01 -6.25
N MET A 351 10.98 -8.92 -7.06
CA MET A 351 10.86 -8.72 -8.51
C MET A 351 10.51 -10.06 -9.21
N GLU A 352 9.79 -10.95 -8.53
CA GLU A 352 9.40 -12.27 -9.04
C GLU A 352 8.61 -12.12 -10.34
N GLY A 353 9.04 -12.85 -11.38
CA GLY A 353 8.50 -12.74 -12.74
C GLY A 353 9.08 -11.60 -13.58
N GLY A 354 9.82 -10.67 -12.98
CA GLY A 354 10.55 -9.62 -13.68
C GLY A 354 11.82 -10.15 -14.33
N PHE A 355 11.99 -9.88 -15.62
CA PHE A 355 13.27 -10.11 -16.31
C PHE A 355 13.50 -9.10 -17.44
N GLU A 356 14.77 -8.85 -17.74
CA GLU A 356 15.20 -8.10 -18.92
C GLU A 356 16.18 -8.97 -19.70
N ALA A 357 15.89 -9.24 -20.97
CA ALA A 357 16.80 -9.98 -21.84
C ALA A 357 17.26 -9.07 -22.99
N ALA A 358 18.57 -8.94 -23.17
CA ALA A 358 19.17 -8.13 -24.22
C ALA A 358 20.43 -8.82 -24.76
N GLY A 359 20.40 -9.23 -26.04
CA GLY A 359 21.53 -9.91 -26.66
C GLY A 359 21.89 -11.21 -25.93
N ASP A 360 23.13 -11.30 -25.45
CA ASP A 360 23.69 -12.40 -24.65
C ASP A 360 23.53 -12.21 -23.14
N ARG A 361 22.74 -11.22 -22.69
CA ARG A 361 22.53 -10.93 -21.27
C ARG A 361 21.08 -11.13 -20.86
N ILE A 362 20.92 -11.60 -19.64
CA ILE A 362 19.63 -11.62 -18.94
C ILE A 362 19.80 -11.06 -17.54
N ARG A 363 18.81 -10.28 -17.10
CA ARG A 363 18.62 -9.83 -15.72
C ARG A 363 17.36 -10.48 -15.19
N VAL A 364 17.45 -11.12 -14.04
CA VAL A 364 16.34 -11.75 -13.32
C VAL A 364 16.43 -11.40 -11.84
N SER A 365 15.32 -11.49 -11.11
CA SER A 365 15.32 -11.30 -9.64
C SER A 365 16.37 -12.20 -8.98
N ALA A 366 17.32 -11.59 -8.26
CA ALA A 366 18.35 -12.30 -7.53
C ALA A 366 17.72 -13.15 -6.41
N ARG A 367 16.68 -12.63 -5.74
CA ARG A 367 15.93 -13.37 -4.74
C ARG A 367 15.19 -14.57 -5.33
N ALA A 368 14.49 -14.41 -6.46
CA ALA A 368 13.74 -15.52 -7.07
C ALA A 368 14.69 -16.66 -7.50
N VAL A 369 15.87 -16.32 -8.03
CA VAL A 369 16.90 -17.32 -8.33
C VAL A 369 17.42 -18.00 -7.07
N LEU A 370 17.66 -17.25 -5.99
CA LEU A 370 18.06 -17.84 -4.71
C LEU A 370 16.99 -18.79 -4.14
N GLU A 371 15.72 -18.39 -4.19
CA GLU A 371 14.59 -19.23 -3.76
C GLU A 371 14.46 -20.50 -4.60
N LEU A 372 14.69 -20.41 -5.92
CA LEU A 372 14.76 -21.55 -6.83
C LEU A 372 15.91 -22.50 -6.46
N LEU A 373 17.13 -21.97 -6.30
CA LEU A 373 18.31 -22.76 -5.94
C LEU A 373 18.22 -23.39 -4.54
N ALA A 374 17.53 -22.72 -3.61
CA ALA A 374 17.26 -23.23 -2.28
C ALA A 374 16.13 -24.28 -2.23
N GLY A 375 15.42 -24.51 -3.35
CA GLY A 375 14.25 -25.39 -3.40
C GLY A 375 13.00 -24.84 -2.71
N ALA A 376 13.00 -23.56 -2.32
CA ALA A 376 11.84 -22.88 -1.78
C ALA A 376 10.83 -22.51 -2.88
N MET A 377 11.32 -22.36 -4.12
CA MET A 377 10.52 -22.17 -5.33
C MET A 377 10.80 -23.33 -6.29
N THR A 378 9.76 -23.90 -6.89
CA THR A 378 9.94 -24.93 -7.94
C THR A 378 10.22 -24.25 -9.29
N TYR A 379 10.81 -25.00 -10.22
CA TYR A 379 11.04 -24.49 -11.56
C TYR A 379 9.71 -24.20 -12.29
N GLU A 380 8.65 -24.98 -12.05
CA GLU A 380 7.34 -24.74 -12.66
C GLU A 380 6.78 -23.39 -12.24
N ARG A 381 6.84 -23.06 -10.94
CA ARG A 381 6.46 -21.74 -10.44
C ARG A 381 7.34 -20.66 -11.04
N PHE A 382 8.67 -20.86 -11.05
CA PHE A 382 9.61 -19.90 -11.62
C PHE A 382 9.30 -19.62 -13.11
N ALA A 383 9.03 -20.65 -13.90
CA ALA A 383 8.65 -20.50 -15.30
C ALA A 383 7.28 -19.80 -15.46
N ASP A 384 6.29 -20.15 -14.64
CA ASP A 384 4.95 -19.55 -14.67
C ASP A 384 5.00 -18.05 -14.40
N VAL A 385 5.70 -17.62 -13.34
CA VAL A 385 5.78 -16.19 -12.98
C VAL A 385 6.50 -15.35 -14.04
N HIS A 386 7.45 -15.93 -14.81
CA HIS A 386 8.13 -15.26 -15.92
C HIS A 386 7.40 -15.43 -17.26
N GLY A 387 6.28 -16.17 -17.29
CA GLY A 387 5.53 -16.45 -18.51
C GLY A 387 6.25 -17.36 -19.50
N TRP A 388 7.16 -18.23 -19.03
CA TRP A 388 7.94 -19.20 -19.79
C TRP A 388 7.27 -20.58 -19.87
N THR A 389 5.94 -20.61 -19.95
CA THR A 389 5.13 -21.83 -20.09
C THR A 389 5.11 -22.34 -21.55
N GLU A 390 4.55 -23.53 -21.79
CA GLU A 390 4.54 -24.18 -23.11
C GLU A 390 4.18 -23.24 -24.27
N GLY A 391 5.08 -23.17 -25.26
CA GLY A 391 4.95 -22.31 -26.43
C GLY A 391 5.49 -20.88 -26.27
N ARG A 392 5.96 -20.48 -25.08
CA ARG A 392 6.61 -19.18 -24.82
C ARG A 392 8.12 -19.32 -24.63
N PHE A 393 8.84 -18.23 -24.89
CA PHE A 393 10.30 -18.22 -24.92
C PHE A 393 10.90 -18.29 -23.50
N ASP A 394 11.40 -19.47 -23.12
CA ASP A 394 12.28 -19.64 -21.97
C ASP A 394 13.73 -19.33 -22.38
N VAL A 395 14.29 -18.26 -21.81
CA VAL A 395 15.64 -17.80 -22.13
C VAL A 395 16.69 -18.84 -21.75
N PHE A 396 16.60 -19.46 -20.57
CA PHE A 396 17.61 -20.40 -20.09
C PHE A 396 17.59 -21.70 -20.88
N ARG A 397 16.41 -22.28 -21.14
CA ARG A 397 16.28 -23.47 -22.00
C ARG A 397 16.77 -23.19 -23.41
N SER A 398 16.44 -22.02 -23.97
CA SER A 398 16.88 -21.63 -25.31
C SER A 398 18.40 -21.52 -25.41
N ARG A 399 19.06 -20.94 -24.40
CA ARG A 399 20.52 -20.78 -24.37
C ARG A 399 21.23 -22.11 -24.19
N LEU A 400 20.73 -22.94 -23.27
CA LEU A 400 21.25 -24.29 -23.05
C LEU A 400 21.12 -25.16 -24.32
N ALA A 401 19.95 -25.12 -24.99
CA ALA A 401 19.74 -25.84 -26.26
C ALA A 401 20.64 -25.32 -27.39
N SER A 402 21.04 -24.05 -27.33
CA SER A 402 22.00 -23.44 -28.26
C SER A 402 23.46 -23.74 -27.91
N GLY A 403 23.71 -24.54 -26.86
CA GLY A 403 25.05 -24.89 -26.42
C GLY A 403 25.75 -23.79 -25.62
N GLN A 404 25.05 -22.74 -25.20
CA GLN A 404 25.66 -21.59 -24.55
C GLN A 404 25.68 -21.79 -23.03
N LEU A 405 26.87 -21.74 -22.44
CA LEU A 405 27.07 -21.71 -20.99
C LEU A 405 27.14 -20.26 -20.48
N PHE A 406 26.97 -20.08 -19.17
CA PHE A 406 27.23 -18.79 -18.53
C PHE A 406 28.72 -18.45 -18.64
N ARG A 407 29.00 -17.23 -19.08
CA ARG A 407 30.34 -16.63 -19.14
C ARG A 407 30.63 -15.79 -17.91
N SER A 408 29.63 -15.08 -17.39
CA SER A 408 29.76 -14.28 -16.17
C SER A 408 28.43 -14.15 -15.44
N ALA A 409 28.51 -13.89 -14.14
CA ALA A 409 27.37 -13.62 -13.27
C ALA A 409 27.74 -12.46 -12.33
N ARG A 410 26.83 -11.50 -12.14
CA ARG A 410 27.01 -10.40 -11.17
C ARG A 410 25.67 -10.00 -10.55
N ILE A 411 25.73 -9.54 -9.30
CA ILE A 411 24.58 -8.93 -8.63
C ILE A 411 24.66 -7.42 -8.83
N GLU A 412 23.59 -6.82 -9.34
CA GLU A 412 23.40 -5.36 -9.38
C GLU A 412 22.56 -4.94 -8.18
N CYS A 413 23.23 -4.43 -7.15
CA CYS A 413 22.58 -3.94 -5.94
C CYS A 413 21.82 -2.63 -6.22
N LEU A 414 20.50 -2.66 -6.05
CA LEU A 414 19.63 -1.51 -6.34
C LEU A 414 19.51 -0.54 -5.15
N GLY A 415 20.11 -0.87 -4.02
CA GLY A 415 20.17 -0.01 -2.82
C GLY A 415 18.90 -0.03 -1.96
N PRO A 416 18.80 0.87 -0.97
CA PRO A 416 17.74 0.83 0.05
C PRO A 416 16.33 1.07 -0.50
N GLY A 417 16.23 1.75 -1.64
CA GLY A 417 14.95 2.01 -2.31
C GLY A 417 14.31 0.76 -2.93
N HIS A 418 14.97 -0.40 -2.92
CA HIS A 418 14.49 -1.64 -3.53
C HIS A 418 14.61 -2.80 -2.54
N ASP A 419 13.62 -3.71 -2.52
CA ASP A 419 13.61 -4.90 -1.64
C ASP A 419 14.20 -6.17 -2.28
N ASP A 420 14.70 -6.04 -3.51
CA ASP A 420 15.30 -7.10 -4.31
C ASP A 420 16.37 -6.49 -5.22
N ASP A 421 17.25 -7.32 -5.77
CA ASP A 421 18.36 -6.94 -6.65
C ASP A 421 18.29 -7.72 -7.96
N TRP A 422 19.02 -7.27 -8.98
CA TRP A 422 19.14 -8.03 -10.22
C TRP A 422 20.32 -8.99 -10.15
N LEU A 423 20.09 -10.24 -10.55
CA LEU A 423 21.15 -11.14 -10.99
C LEU A 423 21.28 -10.98 -12.50
N GLU A 424 22.41 -10.44 -12.94
CA GLU A 424 22.76 -10.36 -14.35
C GLU A 424 23.66 -11.52 -14.75
N LEU A 425 23.27 -12.24 -15.80
CA LEU A 425 23.98 -13.38 -16.36
C LEU A 425 24.33 -13.08 -17.82
N GLU A 426 25.58 -13.31 -18.20
CA GLU A 426 26.06 -13.24 -19.59
C GLU A 426 26.29 -14.64 -20.13
N PHE A 427 25.79 -14.94 -21.33
CA PHE A 427 25.97 -16.20 -22.02
C PHE A 427 27.17 -16.14 -22.97
N GLY A 428 28.02 -17.17 -22.95
CA GLY A 428 29.16 -17.29 -23.87
C GLY A 428 28.74 -17.73 -25.28
N PRO A 429 29.70 -17.81 -26.22
CA PRO A 429 29.47 -18.54 -27.45
C PRO A 429 29.20 -20.03 -27.16
N PRO A 430 28.65 -20.80 -28.11
CA PRO A 430 28.39 -22.21 -27.86
C PRO A 430 29.66 -22.99 -27.51
N ASP A 431 29.57 -23.71 -26.40
CA ASP A 431 30.65 -24.43 -25.76
C ASP A 431 30.66 -25.88 -26.27
N PRO A 432 31.79 -26.39 -26.78
CA PRO A 432 31.90 -27.78 -27.21
C PRO A 432 31.59 -28.82 -26.12
N ALA A 433 31.64 -28.47 -24.84
CA ALA A 433 31.27 -29.35 -23.74
C ALA A 433 29.77 -29.69 -23.70
N ILE A 434 28.92 -28.84 -24.28
CA ILE A 434 27.46 -29.01 -24.30
C ILE A 434 26.84 -28.80 -25.69
N SER A 435 27.66 -28.84 -26.75
CA SER A 435 27.20 -28.63 -28.12
C SER A 435 28.02 -29.41 -29.13
N ALA A 436 27.49 -29.56 -30.35
CA ALA A 436 28.21 -30.22 -31.43
C ALA A 436 29.53 -29.49 -31.76
N PHE A 437 30.58 -30.26 -32.03
CA PHE A 437 31.84 -29.72 -32.51
C PHE A 437 31.65 -28.92 -33.79
N ARG A 438 32.41 -27.83 -33.91
CA ARG A 438 32.38 -26.93 -35.07
C ARG A 438 33.65 -27.11 -35.89
N LEU A 439 33.55 -26.95 -37.20
CA LEU A 439 34.72 -26.86 -38.06
C LEU A 439 35.57 -25.66 -37.64
N PRO A 440 36.87 -25.83 -37.37
CA PRO A 440 37.77 -24.71 -37.13
C PRO A 440 37.80 -23.79 -38.37
N ARG A 441 37.81 -22.47 -38.17
CA ARG A 441 37.85 -21.44 -39.24
C ARG A 441 39.12 -21.45 -40.13
N ARG A 442 39.89 -22.55 -40.15
CA ARG A 442 41.17 -22.66 -40.86
C ARG A 442 41.06 -23.32 -42.24
N TRP A 443 39.85 -23.50 -42.76
CA TRP A 443 39.59 -23.99 -44.11
C TRP A 443 38.71 -23.01 -44.89
N ASP A 444 39.14 -21.75 -44.97
CA ASP A 444 38.89 -20.99 -46.20
C ASP A 444 39.92 -21.50 -47.21
N GLU A 445 39.44 -22.22 -48.22
CA GLU A 445 40.22 -22.58 -49.40
C GLU A 445 40.87 -21.30 -49.96
N PRO A 446 42.18 -21.31 -50.29
CA PRO A 446 42.73 -20.21 -51.05
C PRO A 446 42.01 -20.17 -52.40
N ASP A 447 41.46 -18.99 -52.74
CA ASP A 447 40.92 -18.64 -54.05
C ASP A 447 41.74 -19.31 -55.17
N ILE A 448 41.18 -20.35 -55.78
CA ILE A 448 41.65 -20.85 -57.07
C ILE A 448 41.08 -19.90 -58.11
N ARG A 449 41.91 -18.93 -58.53
CA ARG A 449 41.79 -18.29 -59.85
C ARG A 449 42.49 -19.13 -60.91
#